data_AF-A0A8T2BYJ2-F1
#
_entry.id   AF-A0A8T2BYJ2-F1
#
_cell.length_a   1.000
_cell.length_b   1.000
_cell.length_c   1.000
_cell.angle_alpha   90.00
_cell.angle_beta   90.00
_cell.angle_gamma   90.00
#
_symmetry.space_group_name_H-M   'P 1'
#
loop_
_entity.id
_entity.type
_entity.pdbx_description
1 polymer ?
#
loop_
_entity_poly.entity_id
_entity_poly.type
_entity_poly.pdbx_seq_one_letter_code
_entity_poly.pdbx_strand_id
1 'polypeptide(L)'
;MILIDSICVNTRNIYYCEQTIISKLDNPHTDIKIISKIAAFNAVYITTTAGNLIRDEFIPKAETPLVKTQLVHCQATYRAVQKLLEGAYMAHLRGDYSDMRHYQSSVLGMLDSCKTDFDHMVRTNWWVRLTINISLLATRQLPAQ
;
A
#
# COMPACT_ATOMS: atom_id res chain seq x y z
N MET A 1 19.70 13.58 3.79
CA MET A 1 18.52 13.80 4.65
C MET A 1 17.60 14.88 4.09
N ILE A 2 17.26 14.83 2.79
CA ILE A 2 16.39 15.84 2.12
C ILE A 2 15.25 15.16 1.35
N LEU A 3 15.41 13.87 1.03
CA LEU A 3 14.54 13.16 0.11
C LEU A 3 13.36 12.48 0.81
N ILE A 4 13.59 11.93 2.01
CA ILE A 4 12.55 11.32 2.84
C ILE A 4 11.66 12.42 3.42
N ASP A 5 12.23 13.52 3.89
CA ASP A 5 11.47 14.68 4.36
C ASP A 5 10.64 15.28 3.22
N SER A 6 11.17 15.38 1.99
CA SER A 6 10.39 15.77 0.80
C SER A 6 9.23 14.80 0.49
N ILE A 7 9.44 13.50 0.67
CA ILE A 7 8.39 12.47 0.46
C ILE A 7 7.34 12.55 1.58
N CYS A 8 7.77 12.68 2.83
CA CYS A 8 6.88 12.72 3.99
C CYS A 8 6.13 14.05 4.12
N VAL A 9 6.74 15.18 3.73
CA VAL A 9 6.10 16.51 3.67
C VAL A 9 4.99 16.57 2.61
N ASN A 10 5.10 15.80 1.54
CA ASN A 10 4.05 15.65 0.53
C ASN A 10 2.96 14.63 0.93
N THR A 11 3.02 14.06 2.14
CA THR A 11 1.99 13.18 2.68
C THR A 11 1.19 13.89 3.77
N ARG A 12 -0.12 13.62 3.88
CA ARG A 12 -1.01 14.27 4.86
C ARG A 12 -0.60 14.04 6.34
N ASN A 13 0.39 13.19 6.62
CA ASN A 13 0.88 12.95 7.98
C ASN A 13 2.40 12.61 7.97
N ILE A 14 3.22 13.65 8.12
CA ILE A 14 4.69 13.59 8.20
C ILE A 14 5.16 12.62 9.29
N TYR A 15 4.64 12.76 10.52
CA TYR A 15 5.10 12.02 11.70
C TYR A 15 4.98 10.49 11.52
N TYR A 16 3.95 10.06 10.82
CA TYR A 16 3.71 8.64 10.59
C TYR A 16 4.47 8.09 9.37
N CYS A 17 4.70 8.90 8.34
CA CYS A 17 5.61 8.56 7.24
C CYS A 17 7.04 8.34 7.78
N GLU A 18 7.49 9.21 8.69
CA GLU A 18 8.74 9.06 9.42
C GLU A 18 8.76 7.76 10.24
N GLN A 19 7.77 7.50 11.09
CA GLN A 19 7.72 6.26 11.89
C GLN A 19 7.67 4.96 11.07
N THR A 20 7.01 4.94 9.92
CA THR A 20 6.80 3.68 9.15
C THR A 20 7.97 3.34 8.23
N ILE A 21 8.69 4.37 7.78
CA ILE A 21 9.83 4.24 6.88
C ILE A 21 11.13 4.43 7.63
N ILE A 22 11.33 5.56 8.31
CA ILE A 22 12.59 5.91 8.99
C ILE A 22 12.94 4.90 10.09
N SER A 23 11.97 4.39 10.84
CA SER A 23 12.26 3.37 11.88
C SER A 23 12.80 2.05 11.31
N LYS A 24 12.60 1.79 10.01
CA LYS A 24 13.11 0.61 9.29
C LYS A 24 14.36 0.91 8.46
N LEU A 25 14.86 2.15 8.47
CA LEU A 25 16.10 2.52 7.80
C LEU A 25 17.24 2.50 8.81
N ASP A 26 18.11 1.50 8.72
CA ASP A 26 19.32 1.41 9.56
C ASP A 26 20.29 2.59 9.33
N ASN A 27 20.09 3.38 8.26
CA ASN A 27 20.91 4.54 7.94
C ASN A 27 20.07 5.68 7.29
N PRO A 28 20.21 6.95 7.72
CA PRO A 28 19.59 8.11 7.03
C PRO A 28 20.09 8.36 5.58
N HIS A 29 21.07 7.58 5.11
CA HIS A 29 21.57 7.52 3.72
C HIS A 29 21.06 6.27 2.97
N THR A 30 20.03 5.60 3.48
CA THR A 30 19.52 4.37 2.88
C THR A 30 19.14 4.60 1.42
N ASP A 31 19.63 3.71 0.56
CA ASP A 31 19.40 3.74 -0.88
C ASP A 31 17.90 3.84 -1.18
N ILE A 32 17.54 4.74 -2.09
CA ILE A 32 16.17 4.94 -2.54
C ILE A 32 15.53 3.64 -3.08
N LYS A 33 16.34 2.71 -3.59
CA LYS A 33 15.91 1.35 -3.91
C LYS A 33 15.39 0.61 -2.69
N ILE A 34 16.07 0.69 -1.56
CA ILE A 34 15.66 0.04 -0.31
C ILE A 34 14.37 0.67 0.21
N ILE A 35 14.24 1.99 0.19
CA ILE A 35 13.01 2.70 0.58
C ILE A 35 11.83 2.22 -0.28
N SER A 36 12.01 2.19 -1.59
CA SER A 36 10.99 1.72 -2.52
C SER A 36 10.59 0.26 -2.27
N LYS A 37 11.57 -0.60 -1.99
CA LYS A 37 11.36 -2.03 -1.71
C LYS A 37 10.54 -2.23 -0.44
N ILE A 38 10.92 -1.56 0.65
CA ILE A 38 10.23 -1.63 1.94
C ILE A 38 8.79 -1.12 1.79
N ALA A 39 8.60 -0.01 1.09
CA ALA A 39 7.27 0.56 0.87
C ALA A 39 6.37 -0.39 0.05
N ALA A 40 6.88 -0.97 -1.03
CA ALA A 40 6.16 -1.95 -1.83
C ALA A 40 5.80 -3.22 -1.02
N PHE A 41 6.75 -3.75 -0.24
CA PHE A 41 6.51 -4.89 0.63
C PHE A 41 5.45 -4.60 1.71
N ASN A 42 5.55 -3.45 2.39
CA ASN A 42 4.58 -3.04 3.39
C ASN A 42 3.16 -2.91 2.78
N ALA A 43 3.04 -2.39 1.56
CA ALA A 43 1.76 -2.29 0.87
C ALA A 43 1.13 -3.68 0.63
N VAL A 44 1.93 -4.67 0.21
CA VAL A 44 1.48 -6.08 0.10
C VAL A 44 1.02 -6.59 1.46
N TYR A 45 1.86 -6.47 2.49
CA TYR A 45 1.57 -6.99 3.83
C TYR A 45 0.27 -6.44 4.43
N ILE A 46 0.08 -5.12 4.36
CA ILE A 46 -1.11 -4.43 4.90
C ILE A 46 -2.37 -4.90 4.17
N THR A 47 -2.30 -4.96 2.84
CA THR A 47 -3.42 -5.39 1.99
C THR A 47 -3.82 -6.84 2.27
N THR A 48 -2.83 -7.74 2.37
CA THR A 48 -3.06 -9.16 2.68
C THR A 48 -3.68 -9.33 4.06
N THR A 49 -3.14 -8.64 5.06
CA THR A 49 -3.64 -8.70 6.43
C THR A 49 -5.09 -8.22 6.51
N ALA A 50 -5.42 -7.12 5.83
CA ALA A 50 -6.79 -6.62 5.79
C ALA A 50 -7.74 -7.58 5.07
N GLY A 51 -7.35 -8.12 3.91
CA GLY A 51 -8.17 -9.11 3.19
C GLY A 51 -8.46 -10.36 4.02
N ASN A 52 -7.48 -10.82 4.80
CA ASN A 52 -7.66 -11.95 5.73
C ASN A 52 -8.56 -11.59 6.90
N LEU A 53 -8.38 -10.42 7.53
CA LEU A 53 -9.25 -9.97 8.63
C LEU A 53 -10.72 -9.88 8.19
N ILE A 54 -10.97 -9.41 6.97
CA ILE A 54 -12.31 -9.35 6.41
C ILE A 54 -12.92 -10.74 6.28
N ARG A 55 -12.15 -11.69 5.74
CA ARG A 55 -12.55 -13.07 5.54
C ARG A 55 -12.88 -13.77 6.86
N ASP A 56 -11.97 -13.63 7.82
CA ASP A 56 -11.91 -14.49 9.00
C ASP A 56 -12.71 -13.91 10.17
N GLU A 57 -12.78 -12.58 10.27
CA GLU A 57 -13.40 -11.91 11.42
C GLU A 57 -14.68 -11.14 11.04
N PHE A 58 -14.66 -10.33 9.98
CA PHE A 58 -15.79 -9.42 9.71
C PHE A 58 -16.95 -10.10 8.97
N ILE A 59 -16.68 -10.88 7.92
CA ILE A 59 -17.74 -11.58 7.17
C ILE A 59 -18.53 -12.55 8.06
N PRO A 60 -17.90 -13.38 8.93
CA PRO A 60 -18.64 -14.29 9.79
C PRO A 60 -19.50 -13.60 10.84
N LYS A 61 -19.10 -12.41 11.29
CA LYS A 61 -19.79 -11.61 12.32
C LYS A 61 -20.78 -10.59 11.75
N ALA A 62 -20.94 -10.53 10.42
CA ALA A 62 -21.83 -9.57 9.77
C ALA A 62 -23.31 -9.88 10.09
N GLU A 63 -23.96 -8.98 10.83
CA GLU A 63 -25.35 -9.14 11.28
C GLU A 63 -26.39 -8.98 10.16
N THR A 64 -26.07 -8.18 9.13
CA THR A 64 -27.02 -7.90 8.03
C THR A 64 -26.50 -8.42 6.68
N PRO A 65 -27.40 -8.91 5.80
CA PRO A 65 -27.02 -9.34 4.45
C PRO A 65 -26.33 -8.25 3.62
N LEU A 66 -26.75 -6.99 3.81
CA LEU A 66 -26.16 -5.84 3.13
C LEU A 66 -24.70 -5.64 3.53
N VAL A 67 -24.42 -5.62 4.84
CA VAL A 67 -23.05 -5.50 5.38
C VAL A 67 -22.19 -6.67 4.90
N LYS A 68 -22.72 -7.89 4.95
CA LYS A 68 -22.00 -9.09 4.47
C LYS A 68 -21.61 -8.97 3.00
N THR A 69 -22.53 -8.48 2.16
CA THR A 69 -22.29 -8.26 0.72
C THR A 69 -21.19 -7.22 0.49
N GLN A 70 -21.23 -6.10 1.22
CA GLN A 70 -20.18 -5.08 1.14
C GLN A 70 -18.81 -5.61 1.56
N LEU A 71 -18.74 -6.39 2.65
CA LEU A 71 -17.51 -7.00 3.13
C LEU A 71 -16.94 -8.01 2.13
N VAL A 72 -17.79 -8.84 1.51
CA VAL A 72 -17.37 -9.78 0.44
C VAL A 72 -16.83 -9.02 -0.78
N HIS A 73 -17.47 -7.92 -1.18
CA HIS A 73 -16.96 -7.08 -2.26
C HIS A 73 -15.58 -6.52 -1.92
N CYS A 74 -15.42 -5.95 -0.72
CA CYS A 74 -14.14 -5.44 -0.24
C CYS A 74 -13.07 -6.52 -0.17
N GLN A 75 -13.39 -7.72 0.31
CA GLN A 75 -12.45 -8.84 0.32
C GLN A 75 -11.94 -9.15 -1.09
N ALA A 76 -12.82 -9.18 -2.08
CA ALA A 76 -12.45 -9.40 -3.47
C ALA A 76 -11.55 -8.27 -4.00
N THR A 77 -11.87 -7.01 -3.68
CA THR A 77 -11.03 -5.86 -4.01
C THR A 77 -9.64 -5.98 -3.40
N TYR A 78 -9.51 -6.27 -2.09
CA TYR A 78 -8.22 -6.43 -1.44
C TYR A 78 -7.40 -7.57 -2.04
N ARG A 79 -8.03 -8.69 -2.42
CA ARG A 79 -7.33 -9.78 -3.14
C ARG A 79 -6.80 -9.35 -4.50
N ALA A 80 -7.57 -8.55 -5.24
CA ALA A 80 -7.14 -8.05 -6.54
C ALA A 80 -6.00 -7.02 -6.39
N VAL A 81 -6.12 -6.11 -5.42
CA VAL A 81 -5.07 -5.16 -5.05
C VAL A 81 -3.80 -5.89 -4.62
N GLN A 82 -3.90 -6.94 -3.80
CA GLN A 82 -2.76 -7.73 -3.35
C GLN A 82 -1.95 -8.27 -4.54
N LYS A 83 -2.61 -8.88 -5.53
CA LYS A 83 -1.94 -9.42 -6.71
C LYS A 83 -1.16 -8.36 -7.48
N LEU A 84 -1.74 -7.16 -7.64
CA LEU A 84 -1.05 -6.05 -8.30
C LEU A 84 0.16 -5.58 -7.49
N LEU A 85 0.04 -5.49 -6.16
CA LEU A 85 1.14 -5.07 -5.29
C LEU A 85 2.26 -6.13 -5.22
N GLU A 86 1.93 -7.41 -5.27
CA GLU A 86 2.90 -8.50 -5.43
C GLU A 86 3.63 -8.37 -6.76
N GLY A 87 2.90 -8.09 -7.85
CA GLY A 87 3.49 -7.76 -9.15
C GLY A 87 4.45 -6.58 -9.07
N ALA A 88 4.05 -5.49 -8.42
CA ALA A 88 4.89 -4.31 -8.22
C ALA A 88 6.17 -4.64 -7.43
N TYR A 89 6.05 -5.45 -6.37
CA TYR A 89 7.20 -5.87 -5.57
C TYR A 89 8.15 -6.76 -6.37
N MET A 90 7.63 -7.68 -7.18
CA MET A 90 8.46 -8.53 -8.05
C MET A 90 9.14 -7.72 -9.16
N ALA A 91 8.46 -6.73 -9.73
CA ALA A 91 9.02 -5.80 -10.71
C ALA A 91 10.19 -5.00 -10.10
N HIS A 92 10.06 -4.53 -8.85
CA HIS A 92 11.17 -3.92 -8.12
C HIS A 92 12.40 -4.82 -8.07
N LEU A 93 12.21 -6.08 -7.63
CA LEU A 93 13.31 -7.03 -7.47
C LEU A 93 14.06 -7.32 -8.78
N ARG A 94 13.37 -7.17 -9.92
CA ARG A 94 13.95 -7.31 -11.27
C ARG A 94 14.57 -6.01 -11.80
N GLY A 95 14.41 -4.89 -11.10
CA GLY A 95 14.83 -3.56 -11.55
C GLY A 95 13.86 -2.90 -12.54
N ASP A 96 12.70 -3.52 -12.81
CA ASP A 96 11.69 -2.97 -13.72
C ASP A 96 10.79 -1.96 -12.99
N TYR A 97 11.31 -0.74 -12.86
CA TYR A 97 10.59 0.34 -12.18
C TYR A 97 9.43 0.89 -13.03
N SER A 98 9.38 0.60 -14.33
CA SER A 98 8.27 1.03 -15.19
C SER A 98 7.02 0.19 -14.90
N ASP A 99 7.17 -1.14 -14.93
CA ASP A 99 6.08 -2.07 -14.64
C ASP A 99 5.64 -1.97 -13.18
N MET A 100 6.59 -1.76 -12.27
CA MET A 100 6.30 -1.45 -10.87
C MET A 100 5.34 -0.26 -10.71
N ARG A 101 5.61 0.86 -11.40
CA ARG A 101 4.75 2.05 -11.35
C ARG A 101 3.38 1.80 -11.97
N HIS A 102 3.32 0.97 -13.02
CA HIS A 102 2.08 0.59 -13.67
C HIS A 102 1.14 -0.18 -12.73
N TYR A 103 1.66 -1.22 -12.06
CA TYR A 103 0.91 -1.96 -11.05
C TYR A 103 0.42 -1.05 -9.91
N GLN A 104 1.31 -0.22 -9.38
CA GLN A 104 1.00 0.68 -8.26
C GLN A 104 -0.08 1.72 -8.60
N SER A 105 -0.02 2.28 -9.81
CA SER A 105 -1.03 3.25 -10.27
C SER A 105 -2.41 2.60 -10.43
N SER A 106 -2.46 1.35 -10.90
CA SER A 106 -3.71 0.60 -11.07
C SER A 106 -4.44 0.36 -9.74
N VAL A 107 -3.69 0.17 -8.65
CA VAL A 107 -4.26 -0.07 -7.32
C VAL A 107 -5.01 1.13 -6.74
N LEU A 108 -4.55 2.36 -7.01
CA LEU A 108 -5.09 3.57 -6.38
C LEU A 108 -6.58 3.78 -6.71
N GLY A 109 -7.02 3.42 -7.91
CA GLY A 109 -8.45 3.48 -8.27
C GLY A 109 -9.26 2.32 -7.70
N MET A 110 -8.65 1.14 -7.53
CA MET A 110 -9.33 -0.04 -7.00
C MET A 110 -9.69 0.09 -5.52
N LEU A 111 -8.84 0.76 -4.73
CA LEU A 111 -9.12 0.99 -3.31
C LEU A 111 -10.38 1.84 -3.09
N ASP A 112 -10.83 2.62 -4.08
CA ASP A 112 -12.11 3.37 -4.01
C ASP A 112 -13.35 2.50 -4.23
N SER A 113 -13.20 1.27 -4.74
CA SER A 113 -14.33 0.34 -4.88
C SER A 113 -14.74 -0.26 -3.54
N CYS A 114 -13.78 -0.39 -2.62
CA CYS A 114 -14.03 -0.80 -1.25
C CYS A 114 -14.36 0.42 -0.37
N LYS A 115 -15.53 1.01 -0.63
CA LYS A 115 -16.12 2.03 0.26
C LYS A 115 -17.01 1.34 1.27
N THR A 116 -16.51 1.23 2.49
CA THR A 116 -17.31 0.82 3.63
C THR A 116 -17.25 1.88 4.68
N ASP A 117 -18.33 2.03 5.46
CA ASP A 117 -18.33 2.85 6.66
C ASP A 117 -17.52 2.21 7.81
N PHE A 118 -16.91 1.02 7.58
CA PHE A 118 -16.00 0.41 8.53
C PHE A 118 -14.70 1.20 8.60
N ASP A 119 -14.57 1.93 9.70
CA ASP A 119 -13.38 2.61 10.20
C ASP A 119 -12.06 1.88 9.92
N HIS A 120 -12.03 0.56 10.13
CA HIS A 120 -10.84 -0.25 9.87
C HIS A 120 -10.42 -0.20 8.39
N MET A 121 -11.36 -0.38 7.45
CA MET A 121 -11.05 -0.36 6.01
C MET A 121 -10.70 1.04 5.51
N VAL A 122 -11.36 2.06 6.04
CA VAL A 122 -11.01 3.46 5.73
C VAL A 122 -9.55 3.71 6.09
N ARG A 123 -9.13 3.32 7.30
CA ARG A 123 -7.73 3.43 7.73
C ARG A 123 -6.80 2.58 6.87
N THR A 124 -7.14 1.31 6.61
CA THR A 124 -6.32 0.44 5.77
C THR A 124 -6.13 0.99 4.35
N ASN A 125 -7.20 1.45 3.70
CA ASN A 125 -7.13 2.02 2.36
C ASN A 125 -6.22 3.25 2.33
N TRP A 126 -6.31 4.10 3.36
CA TRP A 126 -5.41 5.24 3.51
C TRP A 126 -3.94 4.79 3.65
N TRP A 127 -3.68 3.77 4.46
CA TRP A 127 -2.34 3.20 4.66
C TRP A 127 -1.71 2.60 3.40
N VAL A 128 -2.50 1.83 2.65
CA VAL A 128 -2.05 1.25 1.37
C VAL A 128 -1.76 2.35 0.36
N ARG A 129 -2.61 3.39 0.27
CA ARG A 129 -2.35 4.56 -0.60
C ARG A 129 -1.06 5.29 -0.23
N LEU A 130 -0.84 5.51 1.07
CA LEU A 130 0.37 6.18 1.56
C LEU A 130 1.63 5.41 1.15
N THR A 131 1.68 4.11 1.43
CA THR A 131 2.84 3.26 1.11
C THR A 131 3.10 3.17 -0.40
N ILE A 132 2.05 3.05 -1.21
CA ILE A 132 2.17 3.10 -2.67
C ILE A 132 2.73 4.44 -3.14
N ASN A 133 2.22 5.56 -2.63
CA ASN A 133 2.69 6.89 -3.04
C ASN A 133 4.17 7.09 -2.71
N ILE A 134 4.63 6.63 -1.54
CA ILE A 134 6.04 6.71 -1.18
C ILE A 134 6.88 5.87 -2.14
N SER A 135 6.43 4.65 -2.45
CA SER A 135 7.12 3.78 -3.41
C SER A 135 7.15 4.38 -4.83
N LEU A 136 6.07 5.00 -5.29
CA LEU A 136 6.01 5.73 -6.57
C LEU A 136 6.98 6.91 -6.61
N LEU A 137 7.06 7.70 -5.53
CA LEU A 137 7.97 8.83 -5.45
C LEU A 137 9.44 8.37 -5.46
N ALA A 138 9.77 7.31 -4.72
CA ALA A 138 11.10 6.73 -4.69
C ALA A 138 11.51 6.16 -6.07
N THR A 139 10.61 5.45 -6.75
CA THR A 139 10.90 4.84 -8.06
C THR A 139 11.02 5.83 -9.20
N ARG A 140 10.42 7.02 -9.11
CA ARG A 140 10.58 8.09 -10.13
C ARG A 140 11.99 8.67 -10.19
N GLN A 141 12.76 8.51 -9.12
CA GLN A 141 14.15 8.95 -9.06
C GLN A 141 15.13 7.88 -9.52
N LEU A 142 14.63 6.67 -9.83
CA LEU A 142 15.42 5.59 -10.40
C LEU A 142 15.31 5.65 -11.94
N PRO A 143 16.37 5.26 -12.68
CA PRO A 143 16.32 5.23 -14.13
C PRO A 143 15.13 4.39 -14.61
N ALA A 144 14.33 4.92 -15.52
CA ALA A 144 13.42 4.08 -16.29
C ALA A 144 14.30 3.23 -17.21
N GLN A 145 14.30 1.91 -16.99
CA GLN A 145 14.88 0.95 -17.93
C GLN A 145 13.83 0.58 -18.97
#